data_AF-A0A7R9DJ51-F1
#
_entry.id   AF-A0A7R9DJ51-F1
#
_cell.length_a   1.000
_cell.length_b   1.000
_cell.length_c   1.000
_cell.angle_alpha   90.00
_cell.angle_beta   90.00
_cell.angle_gamma   90.00
#
_symmetry.space_group_name_H-M   'P 1'
#
loop_
_entity.id
_entity.type
_entity.pdbx_description
1 polymer ?
#
loop_
_entity_poly.entity_id
_entity_poly.type
_entity_poly.pdbx_seq_one_letter_code
_entity_poly.pdbx_strand_id
1 'polypeptide(L)'
;GAQGEYAGLRAIRGYHEARGESHRNICLIPVSAHGTNPASAQMAGMQVEPINVARDGSIDMGHLSAKIEKHGPQLSCVMITYPSTNGVFEETIADVCQLIHDHGGQVYLDGANMNAQVGLCRPGDYGSDVSHLNLHKTFCIPHGGGGPGMGPIG
;
A
#
# COMPACT_ATOMS: atom_id res chain seq x y z
N GLY A 1 -9.09 -4.24 7.94
CA GLY A 1 -7.80 -3.56 7.77
C GLY A 1 -6.71 -4.58 7.79
N ALA A 2 -5.94 -4.63 8.88
CA ALA A 2 -4.76 -5.46 9.07
C ALA A 2 -4.79 -6.88 8.43
N GLN A 3 -5.85 -7.68 8.65
CA GLN A 3 -5.94 -9.01 8.03
C GLN A 3 -5.98 -8.97 6.48
N GLY A 4 -6.62 -7.95 5.90
CA GLY A 4 -6.62 -7.69 4.46
C GLY A 4 -5.28 -7.16 3.96
N GLU A 5 -4.56 -6.36 4.76
CA GLU A 5 -3.16 -5.99 4.45
C GLU A 5 -2.28 -7.23 4.39
N TYR A 6 -2.28 -8.05 5.45
CA TYR A 6 -1.55 -9.30 5.47
C TYR A 6 -1.92 -10.21 4.30
N ALA A 7 -3.22 -10.41 4.02
CA ALA A 7 -3.67 -11.24 2.91
C ALA A 7 -3.19 -10.71 1.54
N GLY A 8 -3.30 -9.40 1.29
CA GLY A 8 -2.82 -8.80 0.04
C GLY A 8 -1.31 -8.90 -0.14
N LEU A 9 -0.54 -8.68 0.93
CA LEU A 9 0.92 -8.84 0.90
C LEU A 9 1.34 -10.32 0.68
N ARG A 10 0.59 -11.27 1.24
CA ARG A 10 0.79 -12.70 0.95
C ARG A 10 0.44 -13.05 -0.50
N ALA A 11 -0.58 -12.41 -1.08
CA ALA A 11 -0.91 -12.57 -2.50
C ALA A 11 0.20 -12.03 -3.41
N ILE A 12 0.72 -10.82 -3.13
CA ILE A 12 1.88 -10.24 -3.82
C ILE A 12 3.10 -11.18 -3.73
N ARG A 13 3.36 -11.73 -2.55
CA ARG A 13 4.45 -12.69 -2.38
C ARG A 13 4.25 -13.95 -3.20
N GLY A 14 3.04 -14.52 -3.20
CA GLY A 14 2.71 -15.68 -4.04
C GLY A 14 2.85 -15.39 -5.53
N TYR A 15 2.53 -14.17 -5.96
CA TYR A 15 2.75 -13.70 -7.33
C TYR A 15 4.23 -13.69 -7.71
N HIS A 16 5.10 -13.12 -6.87
CA HIS A 16 6.55 -13.13 -7.08
C HIS A 16 7.11 -14.56 -7.07
N GLU A 17 6.69 -15.39 -6.13
CA GLU A 17 7.09 -16.80 -6.05
C GLU A 17 6.71 -17.58 -7.32
N ALA A 18 5.51 -17.38 -7.86
CA ALA A 18 5.05 -18.03 -9.09
C ALA A 18 5.85 -17.62 -10.33
N ARG A 19 6.49 -16.44 -10.30
CA ARG A 19 7.39 -15.94 -11.36
C ARG A 19 8.86 -16.35 -11.16
N GLY A 20 9.18 -17.10 -10.09
CA GLY A 20 10.56 -17.40 -9.74
C GLY A 20 11.32 -16.21 -9.13
N GLU A 21 10.61 -15.18 -8.69
CA GLU A 21 11.16 -13.93 -8.15
C GLU A 21 11.01 -13.86 -6.62
N SER A 22 11.08 -15.01 -5.93
CA SER A 22 10.91 -15.12 -4.47
C SER A 22 11.93 -14.32 -3.64
N HIS A 23 13.01 -13.84 -4.27
CA HIS A 23 14.00 -12.95 -3.67
C HIS A 23 13.48 -11.52 -3.46
N ARG A 24 12.35 -11.15 -4.08
CA ARG A 24 11.70 -9.84 -3.92
C ARG A 24 10.92 -9.76 -2.61
N ASN A 25 11.56 -9.23 -1.56
CA ASN A 25 11.00 -9.14 -0.21
C ASN A 25 11.01 -7.73 0.40
N ILE A 26 11.48 -6.71 -0.32
CA ILE A 26 11.48 -5.32 0.16
C ILE A 26 10.08 -4.71 0.00
N CYS A 27 9.51 -4.25 1.10
CA CYS A 27 8.25 -3.50 1.14
C CYS A 27 8.54 -2.05 1.51
N LEU A 28 8.29 -1.14 0.57
CA LEU A 28 8.46 0.28 0.78
C LEU A 28 7.22 0.88 1.44
N ILE A 29 7.39 1.64 2.52
CA ILE A 29 6.26 2.20 3.30
C ILE A 29 6.53 3.67 3.64
N PRO A 30 5.66 4.63 3.27
CA PRO A 30 5.77 6.00 3.71
C PRO A 30 5.73 6.12 5.23
N VAL A 31 6.54 7.01 5.82
CA VAL A 31 6.55 7.24 7.27
C VAL A 31 5.22 7.76 7.83
N SER A 32 4.32 8.22 6.97
CA SER A 32 2.96 8.66 7.30
C SER A 32 1.94 7.52 7.37
N ALA A 33 2.29 6.30 6.97
CA ALA A 33 1.36 5.17 6.89
C ALA A 33 0.78 4.78 8.26
N HIS A 34 -0.40 4.15 8.23
CA HIS A 34 -0.99 3.58 9.44
C HIS A 34 -0.08 2.47 10.01
N GLY A 35 0.02 2.38 11.34
CA GLY A 35 0.96 1.46 12.00
C GLY A 35 0.72 -0.03 11.72
N THR A 36 -0.45 -0.39 11.18
CA THR A 36 -0.71 -1.77 10.72
C THR A 36 0.09 -2.11 9.48
N ASN A 37 0.41 -1.16 8.61
CA ASN A 37 1.14 -1.41 7.36
C ASN A 37 2.52 -2.06 7.61
N PRO A 38 3.44 -1.45 8.38
CA PRO A 38 4.72 -2.09 8.68
C PRO A 38 4.57 -3.38 9.49
N ALA A 39 3.58 -3.47 10.39
CA ALA A 39 3.33 -4.70 11.15
C ALA A 39 2.88 -5.87 10.25
N SER A 40 1.96 -5.61 9.32
CA SER A 40 1.45 -6.56 8.33
C SER A 40 2.57 -7.01 7.37
N ALA A 41 3.42 -6.09 6.92
CA ALA A 41 4.56 -6.41 6.06
C ALA A 41 5.58 -7.30 6.77
N GLN A 42 5.92 -7.00 8.03
CA GLN A 42 6.81 -7.82 8.83
C GLN A 42 6.20 -9.22 9.07
N MET A 43 4.90 -9.29 9.37
CA MET A 43 4.18 -10.56 9.53
C MET A 43 4.14 -11.39 8.23
N ALA A 44 4.08 -10.74 7.07
CA ALA A 44 4.15 -11.39 5.76
C ALA A 44 5.57 -11.89 5.39
N GLY A 45 6.57 -11.57 6.21
CA GLY A 45 7.98 -11.93 6.01
C GLY A 45 8.71 -11.03 5.03
N MET A 46 8.27 -9.77 4.91
CA MET A 46 8.93 -8.73 4.10
C MET A 46 9.88 -7.90 4.97
N GLN A 47 10.91 -7.33 4.35
CA GLN A 47 11.76 -6.31 4.96
C GLN A 47 11.17 -4.93 4.69
N VAL A 48 10.84 -4.20 5.75
CA VAL A 48 10.26 -2.86 5.66
C VAL A 48 11.35 -1.83 5.45
N GLU A 49 11.22 -1.03 4.39
CA GLU A 49 12.09 0.10 4.11
C GLU A 49 11.25 1.39 4.09
N PRO A 50 11.48 2.32 5.04
CA PRO A 50 10.68 3.54 5.12
C PRO A 50 10.99 4.51 3.98
N ILE A 51 9.97 5.21 3.49
CA ILE A 51 10.10 6.34 2.56
C ILE A 51 9.66 7.63 3.26
N ASN A 52 10.43 8.71 3.07
CA ASN A 52 10.10 10.04 3.56
C ASN A 52 8.85 10.60 2.87
N VAL A 53 8.26 11.59 3.54
CA VAL A 53 7.20 12.43 2.98
C VAL A 53 7.72 13.85 2.84
N ALA A 54 7.27 14.55 1.80
CA ALA A 54 7.54 15.96 1.58
C ALA A 54 6.77 16.84 2.59
N ARG A 55 7.05 18.15 2.58
CA ARG A 55 6.47 19.10 3.55
C ARG A 55 4.96 19.30 3.38
N ASP A 56 4.46 19.12 2.17
CA ASP A 56 3.03 19.15 1.83
C ASP A 56 2.32 17.83 2.17
N GLY A 57 3.06 16.82 2.65
CA GLY A 57 2.54 15.53 3.06
C GLY A 57 2.48 14.49 1.92
N SER A 58 2.94 14.81 0.71
CA SER A 58 3.07 13.83 -0.36
C SER A 58 4.26 12.90 -0.15
N ILE A 59 4.32 11.80 -0.90
CA ILE A 59 5.51 10.95 -0.94
C ILE A 59 6.69 11.76 -1.52
N ASP A 60 7.86 11.65 -0.87
CA ASP A 60 9.11 12.23 -1.38
C ASP A 60 9.60 11.39 -2.57
N MET A 61 9.33 11.85 -3.79
CA MET A 61 9.69 11.17 -5.04
C MET A 61 11.21 10.98 -5.20
N GLY A 62 12.02 11.89 -4.67
CA GLY A 62 13.47 11.79 -4.72
C GLY A 62 13.97 10.65 -3.82
N HIS A 63 13.46 10.58 -2.58
CA HIS A 63 13.79 9.50 -1.66
C HIS A 63 13.21 8.16 -2.10
N LEU A 64 12.00 8.13 -2.68
CA LEU A 64 11.42 6.95 -3.32
C LEU A 64 12.34 6.41 -4.41
N SER A 65 12.78 7.27 -5.33
CA SER A 65 13.68 6.89 -6.42
C SER A 65 15.01 6.32 -5.90
N ALA A 66 15.60 6.97 -4.88
CA ALA A 66 16.83 6.48 -4.24
C ALA A 66 16.66 5.11 -3.55
N LYS A 67 15.49 4.86 -2.93
CA LYS A 67 15.17 3.54 -2.36
C LYS A 67 15.00 2.49 -3.43
N ILE A 68 14.34 2.81 -4.53
CA ILE A 68 14.17 1.90 -5.66
C ILE A 68 15.51 1.59 -6.32
N GLU A 69 16.40 2.58 -6.51
CA GLU A 69 17.75 2.34 -7.03
C GLU A 69 18.54 1.39 -6.12
N LYS A 70 18.46 1.60 -4.80
CA LYS A 70 19.15 0.76 -3.81
C LYS A 70 18.62 -0.67 -3.73
N HIS A 71 17.30 -0.84 -3.85
CA HIS A 71 16.61 -2.10 -3.54
C HIS A 71 15.96 -2.78 -4.75
N GLY A 72 16.01 -2.19 -5.94
CA GLY A 72 15.21 -2.55 -7.13
C GLY A 72 15.13 -4.04 -7.47
N PRO A 73 16.25 -4.79 -7.49
CA PRO A 73 16.22 -6.23 -7.73
C PRO A 73 15.45 -7.02 -6.66
N GLN A 74 15.35 -6.51 -5.43
CA GLN A 74 14.65 -7.12 -4.30
C GLN A 74 13.30 -6.43 -4.02
N LEU A 75 12.90 -5.44 -4.82
CA LEU A 75 11.65 -4.70 -4.62
C LEU A 75 10.46 -5.63 -4.80
N SER A 76 9.67 -5.78 -3.73
CA SER A 76 8.45 -6.59 -3.71
C SER A 76 7.23 -5.73 -3.96
N CYS A 77 7.06 -4.69 -3.14
CA CYS A 77 5.91 -3.79 -3.25
C CYS A 77 6.14 -2.44 -2.56
N VAL A 78 5.21 -1.52 -2.81
CA VAL A 78 4.95 -0.35 -1.97
C VAL A 78 3.60 -0.51 -1.28
N MET A 79 3.47 -0.01 -0.04
CA MET A 79 2.18 0.22 0.59
C MET A 79 1.89 1.72 0.65
N ILE A 80 0.85 2.16 -0.04
CA ILE A 80 0.39 3.56 -0.08
C ILE A 80 -1.00 3.69 0.51
N THR A 81 -1.37 4.89 0.96
CA THR A 81 -2.73 5.21 1.41
C THR A 81 -3.23 6.38 0.56
N TYR A 82 -4.41 6.26 -0.06
CA TYR A 82 -4.96 7.33 -0.90
C TYR A 82 -6.44 7.63 -0.57
N PRO A 83 -6.82 8.91 -0.40
CA PRO A 83 -5.93 10.04 -0.08
C PRO A 83 -5.07 9.74 1.15
N SER A 84 -3.99 10.48 1.34
CA SER A 84 -2.99 10.20 2.38
C SER A 84 -3.60 10.23 3.79
N THR A 85 -2.86 9.74 4.79
CA THR A 85 -3.30 9.77 6.20
C THR A 85 -3.48 11.19 6.75
N ASN A 86 -2.93 12.19 6.06
CA ASN A 86 -3.15 13.62 6.34
C ASN A 86 -4.41 14.19 5.65
N GLY A 87 -5.13 13.38 4.86
CA GLY A 87 -6.32 13.80 4.13
C GLY A 87 -6.05 14.57 2.83
N VAL A 88 -4.83 14.47 2.29
CA VAL A 88 -4.40 15.17 1.06
C VAL A 88 -4.46 14.22 -0.14
N PHE A 89 -5.02 14.68 -1.25
CA PHE A 89 -4.93 14.00 -2.54
C PHE A 89 -3.60 14.38 -3.20
N GLU A 90 -2.70 13.42 -3.30
CA GLU A 90 -1.42 13.60 -3.97
C GLU A 90 -1.61 13.64 -5.49
N GLU A 91 -0.91 14.57 -6.16
CA GLU A 91 -0.91 14.69 -7.62
C GLU A 91 -0.06 13.61 -8.29
N THR A 92 0.92 13.05 -7.58
CA THR A 92 1.93 12.11 -8.11
C THR A 92 1.57 10.64 -7.91
N ILE A 93 0.35 10.31 -7.48
CA ILE A 93 0.00 8.93 -7.08
C ILE A 93 0.15 7.92 -8.22
N ALA A 94 -0.20 8.31 -9.45
CA ALA A 94 -0.04 7.47 -10.63
C ALA A 94 1.45 7.30 -10.98
N ASP A 95 2.25 8.35 -10.83
CA ASP A 95 3.70 8.30 -11.06
C ASP A 95 4.39 7.36 -10.07
N VAL A 96 3.95 7.35 -8.80
CA VAL A 96 4.43 6.40 -7.78
C VAL A 96 4.11 4.97 -8.21
N CYS A 97 2.88 4.69 -8.64
CA CYS A 97 2.47 3.35 -9.08
C CYS A 97 3.30 2.88 -10.27
N GLN A 98 3.41 3.74 -11.30
CA GLN A 98 4.19 3.47 -12.50
C GLN A 98 5.66 3.18 -12.16
N LEU A 99 6.28 4.00 -11.31
CA LEU A 99 7.69 3.84 -10.95
C LEU A 99 7.94 2.50 -10.22
N ILE A 100 6.99 2.05 -9.39
CA ILE A 100 7.08 0.75 -8.72
C ILE A 100 6.94 -0.40 -9.73
N HIS A 101 5.99 -0.29 -10.66
CA HIS A 101 5.77 -1.28 -11.71
C HIS A 101 6.96 -1.40 -12.66
N ASP A 102 7.58 -0.28 -13.05
CA ASP A 102 8.78 -0.23 -13.90
C ASP A 102 9.96 -1.03 -13.31
N HIS A 103 9.98 -1.21 -11.99
CA HIS A 103 11.01 -1.95 -11.26
C HIS A 103 10.56 -3.33 -10.80
N GLY A 104 9.41 -3.80 -11.31
CA GLY A 104 8.86 -5.13 -11.06
C GLY A 104 8.20 -5.30 -9.69
N GLY A 105 7.96 -4.21 -8.96
CA GLY A 105 7.20 -4.23 -7.71
C GLY A 105 5.69 -4.30 -7.95
N GLN A 106 4.93 -4.49 -6.87
CA GLN A 106 3.47 -4.38 -6.84
C GLN A 106 3.03 -3.21 -5.94
N VAL A 107 1.82 -2.72 -6.14
CA VAL A 107 1.25 -1.58 -5.42
C VAL A 107 0.10 -2.05 -4.55
N TYR A 108 0.35 -2.12 -3.25
CA TYR A 108 -0.68 -2.30 -2.25
C TYR A 108 -1.26 -0.93 -1.86
N LEU A 109 -2.57 -0.75 -1.98
CA LEU A 109 -3.25 0.46 -1.54
C LEU A 109 -4.14 0.19 -0.32
N ASP A 110 -3.84 0.91 0.77
CA ASP A 110 -4.68 0.94 1.96
C ASP A 110 -5.97 1.72 1.68
N GLY A 111 -7.07 0.96 1.54
CA GLY A 111 -8.39 1.50 1.23
C GLY A 111 -9.18 1.96 2.45
N ALA A 112 -8.55 2.18 3.61
CA ALA A 112 -9.24 2.76 4.78
C ALA A 112 -9.86 4.13 4.47
N ASN A 113 -9.28 4.88 3.52
CA ASN A 113 -9.72 6.22 3.11
C ASN A 113 -10.64 6.21 1.87
N MET A 114 -11.16 5.05 1.46
CA MET A 114 -12.00 4.91 0.26
C MET A 114 -13.29 5.75 0.30
N ASN A 115 -13.73 6.23 1.46
CA ASN A 115 -14.90 7.10 1.55
C ASN A 115 -14.70 8.43 0.79
N ALA A 116 -13.46 8.86 0.59
CA ALA A 116 -13.13 10.04 -0.22
C ALA A 116 -13.01 9.72 -1.73
N GLN A 117 -13.04 8.44 -2.12
CA GLN A 117 -12.87 8.00 -3.51
C GLN A 117 -14.17 7.47 -4.14
N VAL A 118 -15.05 6.84 -3.36
CA VAL A 118 -16.27 6.19 -3.87
C VAL A 118 -17.10 7.15 -4.71
N GLY A 119 -17.28 6.79 -6.00
CA GLY A 119 -18.02 7.60 -6.98
C GLY A 119 -17.20 8.67 -7.71
N LEU A 120 -15.92 8.84 -7.38
CA LEU A 120 -15.04 9.86 -7.97
C LEU A 120 -13.83 9.25 -8.70
N CYS A 121 -13.14 8.30 -8.07
CA CYS A 121 -11.98 7.62 -8.62
C CYS A 121 -11.88 6.17 -8.11
N ARG A 122 -11.04 5.35 -8.74
CA ARG A 122 -10.88 3.93 -8.39
C ARG A 122 -9.39 3.56 -8.31
N PRO A 123 -8.93 2.88 -7.23
CA PRO A 123 -7.54 2.40 -7.08
C PRO A 123 -6.94 1.72 -8.31
N GLY A 124 -7.68 0.81 -8.93
CA GLY A 124 -7.21 0.09 -10.11
C GLY A 124 -6.99 0.98 -11.34
N ASP A 125 -7.68 2.12 -11.45
CA ASP A 125 -7.55 3.00 -12.62
C ASP A 125 -6.24 3.81 -12.61
N TYR A 126 -5.63 4.01 -11.45
CA TYR A 126 -4.39 4.76 -11.30
C TYR A 126 -3.19 3.89 -10.87
N GLY A 127 -3.31 2.57 -10.96
CA GLY A 127 -2.19 1.63 -10.86
C GLY A 127 -2.05 0.84 -9.56
N SER A 128 -3.06 0.81 -8.69
CA SER A 128 -3.06 -0.13 -7.56
C SER A 128 -3.35 -1.56 -8.04
N ASP A 129 -2.58 -2.54 -7.56
CA ASP A 129 -2.75 -3.96 -7.88
C ASP A 129 -3.68 -4.68 -6.90
N VAL A 130 -3.65 -4.27 -5.63
CA VAL A 130 -4.47 -4.87 -4.57
C VAL A 130 -4.77 -3.86 -3.48
N SER A 131 -6.02 -3.84 -3.01
CA SER A 131 -6.44 -3.02 -1.89
C SER A 131 -7.22 -3.84 -0.88
N HIS A 132 -7.13 -3.49 0.41
CA HIS A 132 -8.20 -3.88 1.33
C HIS A 132 -9.23 -2.76 1.48
N LEU A 133 -10.46 -3.11 1.84
CA LEU A 133 -11.50 -2.16 2.22
C LEU A 133 -11.86 -2.30 3.70
N ASN A 134 -12.03 -1.21 4.44
CA ASN A 134 -12.64 -1.28 5.78
C ASN A 134 -14.15 -1.14 5.67
N LEU A 135 -14.88 -2.26 5.62
CA LEU A 135 -16.36 -2.21 5.57
C LEU A 135 -16.97 -1.56 6.82
N HIS A 136 -16.27 -1.65 7.96
CA HIS A 136 -16.64 -1.01 9.23
C HIS A 136 -16.24 0.46 9.33
N LYS A 137 -15.63 1.02 8.28
CA LYS A 137 -15.40 2.46 8.14
C LYS A 137 -16.27 3.02 7.02
N THR A 138 -15.95 2.64 5.78
CA THR A 138 -16.55 3.21 4.57
C THR A 138 -17.96 2.66 4.29
N PHE A 139 -18.23 1.40 4.64
CA PHE A 139 -19.44 0.69 4.21
C PHE A 139 -20.35 0.28 5.38
N CYS A 140 -20.43 1.14 6.39
CA CYS A 140 -21.47 1.16 7.41
C CYS A 140 -21.55 -0.03 8.40
N ILE A 141 -20.62 -1.00 8.39
CA ILE A 141 -20.57 -1.99 9.49
C ILE A 141 -20.28 -1.22 10.81
N PRO A 142 -21.01 -1.47 11.91
CA PRO A 142 -20.86 -0.70 13.14
C PRO A 142 -19.50 -0.94 13.82
N HIS A 143 -18.93 0.12 14.41
CA HIS A 143 -17.63 0.06 15.09
C HIS A 143 -17.65 -0.74 16.41
N GLY A 144 -18.81 -0.84 17.07
CA GLY A 144 -19.07 -1.77 18.19
C GLY A 144 -18.13 -1.69 19.41
N GLY A 145 -17.45 -0.55 19.63
CA GLY A 145 -16.51 -0.40 20.74
C GLY A 145 -15.17 -1.14 20.53
N GLY A 146 -14.85 -1.54 19.30
CA GLY A 146 -13.61 -2.26 18.96
C GLY A 146 -13.78 -3.41 17.97
N GLY A 147 -14.96 -3.58 17.39
CA GLY A 147 -15.32 -4.64 16.46
C GLY A 147 -16.81 -4.99 16.53
N PRO A 148 -17.35 -5.76 15.56
CA PRO A 148 -16.63 -6.52 14.53
C PRO A 148 -16.21 -5.67 13.33
N GLY A 149 -15.24 -6.16 12.56
CA GLY A 149 -14.79 -5.53 11.32
C GLY A 149 -14.56 -6.54 10.22
N MET A 150 -14.89 -6.17 8.97
CA MET A 150 -14.53 -6.91 7.76
C MET A 150 -13.51 -6.13 6.93
N GLY A 151 -12.57 -6.87 6.34
CA GLY A 151 -11.45 -6.36 5.54
C GLY A 151 -11.24 -7.12 4.24
N PRO A 152 -12.22 -7.17 3.31
CA PRO A 152 -12.05 -7.85 2.03
C PRO A 152 -10.93 -7.21 1.22
N ILE A 153 -10.30 -8.01 0.35
CA ILE A 153 -9.31 -7.56 -0.62
C ILE A 153 -9.84 -7.72 -2.04
N GLY A 154 -9.40 -6.85 -2.95
CA GLY A 154 -9.70 -6.87 -4.38
C GLY A 154 -8.85 -5.90 -5.16
#